data_AF-A0A6M0IHV5-F1
#
_entry.id   AF-A0A6M0IHV5-F1
#
_cell.length_a   1.000
_cell.length_b   1.000
_cell.length_c   1.000
_cell.angle_alpha   90.00
_cell.angle_beta   90.00
_cell.angle_gamma   90.00
#
_symmetry.space_group_name_H-M   'P 1'
#
loop_
_entity.id
_entity.type
_entity.pdbx_description
1 polymer ?
#
loop_
_entity_poly.entity_id
_entity_poly.type
_entity_poly.pdbx_seq_one_letter_code
_entity_poly.pdbx_strand_id
1 'polypeptide(L)'
;MKTKLFLFVFIGFVASTAIAQNARNLTQAIHYIKLASTLREVDKSQESINLLLRAMPAVQSKNLYWEAIANEFLGLSYKDIKDTTTAIRYLERARSQYAKLKYVASGWAVNEIIRDISSKNVYAGIQFSATGVKVAIFKTKYESDFYEKDIKSTFDIPNDVLVADASKSFAGGQDALRIGLDSIRKYNIPNERIFIVLNSDVNDGLARSPESKRSLYRQLARVLPDNTLQIDTTLTPAREAQLFTIGAIPRKVWPTTSALNLGSSTTMGGYFEKNASLMDINQVDKDFHAISLPVGVNTLVSQIDSKRSLGMEAYKREAQRVVNAIVDSAFAPRFKQNNSGLQQRRTVGVGGEIALALVTYLHPERAGTTAVPITEQDVEQFKRQVLTDYKSLTQPDLGSVANTSVRAMAENDIRTLQSQLNEKQLIAGALWLEAIMKAYNTGSQPKRFVFIRNSGIGWVTGKFLETISGEYESTIAKGDLYTR
;
A
#
# COMPACT_ATOMS: atom_id res chain seq x y z
N MET A 1 -58.35 -68.35 -35.51
CA MET A 1 -58.46 -67.71 -36.85
C MET A 1 -58.56 -66.21 -36.64
N LYS A 2 -57.62 -65.44 -37.22
CA LYS A 2 -57.67 -63.98 -37.52
C LYS A 2 -57.72 -62.99 -36.33
N THR A 3 -57.15 -61.78 -36.33
CA THR A 3 -56.07 -61.08 -37.05
C THR A 3 -55.82 -59.77 -36.27
N LYS A 4 -54.54 -59.39 -36.18
CA LYS A 4 -53.85 -58.10 -35.86
C LYS A 4 -54.63 -56.76 -35.71
N LEU A 5 -53.99 -55.89 -34.89
CA LEU A 5 -53.54 -54.50 -35.17
C LEU A 5 -54.33 -53.33 -34.53
N PHE A 6 -53.65 -52.57 -33.65
CA PHE A 6 -53.50 -51.09 -33.55
C PHE A 6 -52.89 -50.80 -32.16
N LEU A 7 -51.59 -50.54 -31.97
CA LEU A 7 -50.71 -49.46 -32.45
C LEU A 7 -51.10 -48.07 -31.90
N PHE A 8 -50.27 -47.58 -30.98
CA PHE A 8 -49.94 -46.17 -30.65
C PHE A 8 -50.97 -45.26 -29.97
N VAL A 9 -50.82 -45.08 -28.64
CA VAL A 9 -50.97 -43.78 -27.97
C VAL A 9 -49.81 -43.60 -26.99
N PHE A 10 -48.64 -43.31 -27.55
CA PHE A 10 -47.50 -42.73 -26.84
C PHE A 10 -47.06 -41.53 -27.70
N ILE A 11 -46.70 -40.42 -27.06
CA ILE A 11 -46.36 -39.09 -27.62
C ILE A 11 -47.54 -38.10 -27.57
N GLY A 12 -47.65 -37.44 -26.42
CA GLY A 12 -48.51 -36.28 -26.20
C GLY A 12 -48.12 -35.45 -24.97
N PHE A 13 -46.94 -35.68 -24.36
CA PHE A 13 -46.33 -34.70 -23.46
C PHE A 13 -45.39 -33.84 -24.30
N VAL A 14 -46.01 -32.91 -25.04
CA VAL A 14 -45.29 -31.75 -25.56
C VAL A 14 -44.73 -31.05 -24.34
N ALA A 15 -43.40 -31.00 -24.29
CA ALA A 15 -42.65 -30.09 -23.44
C ALA A 15 -43.18 -28.67 -23.71
N SER A 16 -44.16 -28.25 -22.91
CA SER A 16 -44.43 -26.86 -22.68
C SER A 16 -43.23 -26.38 -21.89
N THR A 17 -42.20 -25.95 -22.61
CA THR A 17 -41.30 -24.93 -22.11
C THR A 17 -42.20 -23.78 -21.67
N ALA A 18 -42.55 -23.77 -20.39
CA ALA A 18 -43.33 -22.70 -19.81
C ALA A 18 -42.54 -21.42 -20.10
N ILE A 19 -43.00 -20.65 -21.07
CA ILE A 19 -42.46 -19.33 -21.36
C ILE A 19 -42.70 -18.53 -20.09
N ALA A 20 -41.67 -18.43 -19.26
CA ALA A 20 -41.79 -17.82 -17.95
C ALA A 20 -42.20 -16.36 -18.12
N GLN A 21 -43.38 -15.99 -17.62
CA GLN A 21 -44.02 -14.72 -17.92
C GLN A 21 -43.28 -13.53 -17.30
N ASN A 22 -43.18 -12.43 -18.05
CA ASN A 22 -42.73 -11.13 -17.55
C ASN A 22 -43.65 -10.63 -16.42
N ALA A 23 -43.10 -9.79 -15.54
CA ALA A 23 -43.89 -9.15 -14.49
C ALA A 23 -44.97 -8.25 -15.11
N ARG A 24 -46.20 -8.38 -14.64
CA ARG A 24 -47.37 -7.65 -15.15
C ARG A 24 -47.52 -6.26 -14.51
N ASN A 25 -46.99 -6.08 -13.31
CA ASN A 25 -47.08 -4.84 -12.54
C ASN A 25 -45.86 -4.68 -11.63
N LEU A 26 -45.77 -3.50 -10.97
CA LEU A 26 -44.66 -3.15 -10.09
C LEU A 26 -44.50 -4.12 -8.92
N THR A 27 -45.59 -4.54 -8.27
CA THR A 27 -45.56 -5.46 -7.13
C THR A 27 -44.92 -6.80 -7.50
N GLN A 28 -45.31 -7.36 -8.65
CA GLN A 28 -44.73 -8.61 -9.15
C GLN A 28 -43.24 -8.44 -9.51
N ALA A 29 -42.88 -7.28 -10.08
CA ALA A 29 -41.49 -6.97 -10.38
C ALA A 29 -40.62 -6.91 -9.12
N ILE A 30 -41.12 -6.29 -8.04
CA ILE A 30 -40.44 -6.23 -6.74
C ILE A 30 -40.22 -7.64 -6.18
N HIS A 31 -41.21 -8.53 -6.27
CA HIS A 31 -41.04 -9.93 -5.85
C HIS A 31 -39.97 -10.65 -6.67
N TYR A 32 -39.93 -10.44 -7.99
CA TYR A 32 -38.90 -11.02 -8.85
C TYR A 32 -37.51 -10.48 -8.51
N ILE A 33 -37.38 -9.16 -8.32
CA ILE A 33 -36.12 -8.51 -7.92
C ILE A 33 -35.63 -9.08 -6.58
N LYS A 34 -36.53 -9.18 -5.59
CA LYS A 34 -36.18 -9.71 -4.26
C LYS A 34 -35.75 -11.19 -4.33
N LEU A 35 -36.48 -12.02 -5.06
CA LEU A 35 -36.13 -13.44 -5.23
C LEU A 35 -34.82 -13.59 -5.99
N ALA A 36 -34.56 -12.78 -7.01
CA ALA A 36 -33.31 -12.78 -7.75
C ALA A 36 -32.11 -12.50 -6.84
N SER A 37 -32.22 -11.50 -5.95
CA SER A 37 -31.20 -11.22 -4.94
C SER A 37 -30.93 -12.45 -4.06
N THR A 38 -31.96 -13.16 -3.60
CA THR A 38 -31.78 -14.40 -2.81
C THR A 38 -31.13 -15.52 -3.64
N LEU A 39 -31.51 -15.69 -4.91
CA LEU A 39 -30.92 -16.70 -5.78
C LEU A 39 -29.43 -16.45 -6.05
N ARG A 40 -29.03 -15.20 -6.21
CA ARG A 40 -27.63 -14.82 -6.36
C ARG A 40 -26.79 -15.25 -5.16
N GLU A 41 -27.28 -15.04 -3.93
CA GLU A 41 -26.57 -15.42 -2.70
C GLU A 41 -26.44 -16.94 -2.49
N VAL A 42 -27.16 -17.76 -3.27
CA VAL A 42 -27.03 -19.23 -3.28
C VAL A 42 -26.41 -19.74 -4.59
N ASP A 43 -25.55 -18.92 -5.22
CA ASP A 43 -24.79 -19.21 -6.44
C ASP A 43 -25.64 -19.54 -7.68
N LYS A 44 -26.90 -19.09 -7.71
CA LYS A 44 -27.83 -19.25 -8.85
C LYS A 44 -27.97 -17.96 -9.66
N SER A 45 -26.84 -17.41 -10.08
CA SER A 45 -26.78 -16.11 -10.76
C SER A 45 -27.47 -16.12 -12.13
N GLN A 46 -27.53 -17.25 -12.84
CA GLN A 46 -28.25 -17.35 -14.11
C GLN A 46 -29.77 -17.22 -13.93
N GLU A 47 -30.33 -17.87 -12.90
CA GLU A 47 -31.74 -17.78 -12.55
C GLU A 47 -32.10 -16.40 -12.00
N SER A 48 -31.18 -15.77 -11.25
CA SER A 48 -31.27 -14.36 -10.84
C SER A 48 -31.41 -13.44 -12.07
N ILE A 49 -30.51 -13.56 -13.06
CA ILE A 49 -30.57 -12.79 -14.31
C ILE A 49 -31.93 -12.98 -15.00
N ASN A 50 -32.40 -14.22 -15.12
CA ASN A 50 -33.68 -14.52 -15.77
C ASN A 50 -34.88 -13.89 -15.05
N LEU A 51 -34.87 -13.80 -13.71
CA LEU A 51 -35.92 -13.11 -12.96
C LEU A 51 -35.85 -11.59 -13.13
N LEU A 52 -34.65 -11.02 -13.10
CA LEU A 52 -34.45 -9.57 -13.23
C LEU A 52 -34.85 -9.06 -14.62
N LEU A 53 -34.50 -9.80 -15.67
CA LEU A 53 -34.95 -9.49 -17.03
C LEU A 53 -36.47 -9.55 -17.16
N ARG A 54 -37.14 -10.48 -16.45
CA ARG A 54 -38.61 -10.54 -16.38
C ARG A 54 -39.23 -9.41 -15.57
N ALA A 55 -38.53 -8.87 -14.58
CA ALA A 55 -38.98 -7.72 -13.80
C ALA A 55 -38.86 -6.40 -14.59
N MET A 56 -37.86 -6.30 -15.47
CA MET A 56 -37.48 -5.05 -16.15
C MET A 56 -38.65 -4.33 -16.86
N PRO A 57 -39.52 -4.98 -17.67
CA PRO A 57 -40.61 -4.29 -18.37
C PRO A 57 -41.64 -3.59 -17.46
N ALA A 58 -41.72 -4.00 -16.19
CA ALA A 58 -42.64 -3.44 -15.21
C ALA A 58 -42.03 -2.29 -14.39
N VAL A 59 -40.70 -2.12 -14.41
CA VAL A 59 -39.99 -1.06 -13.67
C VAL A 59 -39.34 -0.03 -14.61
N GLN A 60 -38.89 -0.46 -15.79
CA GLN A 60 -38.16 0.39 -16.74
C GLN A 60 -39.01 1.58 -17.19
N SER A 61 -38.46 2.79 -17.04
CA SER A 61 -39.14 4.07 -17.33
C SER A 61 -40.44 4.30 -16.55
N LYS A 62 -40.78 3.45 -15.58
CA LYS A 62 -42.00 3.53 -14.75
C LYS A 62 -41.69 3.82 -13.29
N ASN A 63 -40.61 3.25 -12.78
CA ASN A 63 -40.12 3.52 -11.43
C ASN A 63 -38.59 3.51 -11.42
N LEU A 64 -38.01 4.72 -11.38
CA LEU A 64 -36.58 4.92 -11.52
C LEU A 64 -35.76 4.23 -10.42
N TYR A 65 -36.30 4.13 -9.21
CA TYR A 65 -35.62 3.47 -8.08
C TYR A 65 -35.58 1.95 -8.27
N TRP A 66 -36.72 1.32 -8.58
CA TRP A 66 -36.75 -0.11 -8.83
C TRP A 66 -36.04 -0.53 -10.12
N GLU A 67 -35.99 0.36 -11.12
CA GLU A 67 -35.15 0.19 -12.30
C GLU A 67 -33.66 0.22 -11.92
N ALA A 68 -33.24 1.13 -11.04
CA ALA A 68 -31.87 1.20 -10.52
C ALA A 68 -31.47 -0.09 -9.79
N ILE A 69 -32.32 -0.58 -8.88
CA ILE A 69 -32.08 -1.85 -8.16
C ILE A 69 -32.02 -3.03 -9.13
N ALA A 70 -32.93 -3.12 -10.10
CA ALA A 70 -32.92 -4.20 -11.07
C ALA A 70 -31.63 -4.19 -11.91
N ASN A 71 -31.18 -3.01 -12.35
CA ASN A 71 -29.91 -2.86 -13.05
C ASN A 71 -28.70 -3.19 -12.16
N GLU A 72 -28.71 -2.80 -10.88
CA GLU A 72 -27.66 -3.14 -9.93
C GLU A 72 -27.51 -4.65 -9.77
N PHE A 73 -28.61 -5.37 -9.49
CA PHE A 73 -28.57 -6.83 -9.34
C PHE A 73 -28.28 -7.56 -10.66
N LEU A 74 -28.67 -7.01 -11.81
CA LEU A 74 -28.25 -7.56 -13.10
C LEU A 74 -26.73 -7.45 -13.23
N GLY A 75 -26.19 -6.27 -12.95
CA GLY A 75 -24.77 -6.00 -12.92
C GLY A 75 -23.99 -6.98 -12.04
N LEU A 76 -24.45 -7.17 -10.80
CA LEU A 76 -23.85 -8.10 -9.85
C LEU A 76 -23.96 -9.56 -10.31
N SER A 77 -25.11 -9.99 -10.83
CA SER A 77 -25.28 -11.38 -11.27
C SER A 77 -24.42 -11.70 -12.51
N TYR A 78 -24.25 -10.75 -13.43
CA TYR A 78 -23.33 -10.89 -14.57
C TYR A 78 -21.86 -10.92 -14.13
N LYS A 79 -21.49 -10.18 -13.07
CA LYS A 79 -20.16 -10.27 -12.45
C LYS A 79 -19.88 -11.69 -11.97
N ASP A 80 -20.84 -12.32 -11.28
CA ASP A 80 -20.66 -13.66 -10.69
C ASP A 80 -20.40 -14.74 -11.75
N ILE A 81 -21.01 -14.61 -12.94
CA ILE A 81 -20.76 -15.51 -14.08
C ILE A 81 -19.60 -15.05 -14.99
N LYS A 82 -18.79 -14.10 -14.53
CA LYS A 82 -17.59 -13.56 -15.20
C LYS A 82 -17.84 -12.83 -16.53
N ASP A 83 -19.08 -12.40 -16.80
CA ASP A 83 -19.38 -11.48 -17.92
C ASP A 83 -19.22 -10.02 -17.44
N THR A 84 -17.95 -9.60 -17.37
CA THR A 84 -17.57 -8.28 -16.84
C THR A 84 -18.08 -7.13 -17.71
N THR A 85 -18.14 -7.31 -19.03
CA THR A 85 -18.63 -6.30 -19.98
C THR A 85 -20.10 -6.00 -19.74
N THR A 86 -20.94 -7.05 -19.66
CA THR A 86 -22.37 -6.87 -19.39
C THR A 86 -22.61 -6.37 -17.98
N ALA A 87 -21.83 -6.85 -17.00
CA ALA A 87 -21.90 -6.37 -15.62
C ALA A 87 -21.70 -4.86 -15.52
N ILE A 88 -20.60 -4.33 -16.10
CA ILE A 88 -20.29 -2.90 -16.09
C ILE A 88 -21.41 -2.08 -16.73
N ARG A 89 -21.95 -2.53 -17.87
CA ARG A 89 -23.04 -1.83 -18.57
C ARG A 89 -24.28 -1.63 -17.69
N TYR A 90 -24.67 -2.66 -16.95
CA TYR A 90 -25.84 -2.59 -16.06
C TYR A 90 -25.55 -1.76 -14.81
N LEU A 91 -24.37 -1.91 -14.21
CA LEU A 91 -23.98 -1.10 -13.05
C LEU A 91 -23.87 0.39 -13.39
N GLU A 92 -23.36 0.77 -14.57
CA GLU A 92 -23.32 2.18 -15.01
C GLU A 92 -24.73 2.78 -15.14
N ARG A 93 -25.70 1.98 -15.61
CA ARG A 93 -27.11 2.40 -15.63
C ARG A 93 -27.63 2.63 -14.21
N ALA A 94 -27.42 1.67 -13.30
CA ALA A 94 -27.82 1.80 -11.90
C ALA A 94 -27.19 3.04 -11.24
N ARG A 95 -25.89 3.27 -11.42
CA ARG A 95 -25.16 4.44 -10.93
C ARG A 95 -25.76 5.75 -11.45
N SER A 96 -26.03 5.84 -12.75
CA SER A 96 -26.68 7.01 -13.36
C SER A 96 -28.08 7.26 -12.80
N GLN A 97 -28.84 6.20 -12.54
CA GLN A 97 -30.19 6.29 -11.98
C GLN A 97 -30.16 6.73 -10.51
N TYR A 98 -29.26 6.18 -9.69
CA TYR A 98 -29.05 6.64 -8.32
C TYR A 98 -28.61 8.11 -8.26
N ALA A 99 -27.74 8.55 -9.19
CA ALA A 99 -27.36 9.96 -9.28
C ALA A 99 -28.57 10.86 -9.57
N LYS A 100 -29.46 10.47 -10.49
CA LYS A 100 -30.71 11.21 -10.78
C LYS A 100 -31.65 11.27 -9.57
N LEU A 101 -31.69 10.20 -8.76
CA LEU A 101 -32.48 10.12 -7.52
C LEU A 101 -31.81 10.82 -6.32
N LYS A 102 -30.58 11.32 -6.47
CA LYS A 102 -29.75 11.85 -5.39
C LYS A 102 -29.46 10.80 -4.28
N TYR A 103 -29.45 9.52 -4.62
CA TYR A 103 -29.09 8.44 -3.69
C TYR A 103 -27.58 8.23 -3.70
N VAL A 104 -26.87 9.18 -3.07
CA VAL A 104 -25.40 9.30 -3.13
C VAL A 104 -24.70 8.03 -2.64
N ALA A 105 -25.13 7.47 -1.50
CA ALA A 105 -24.52 6.27 -0.93
C ALA A 105 -24.62 5.05 -1.88
N SER A 106 -25.80 4.81 -2.47
CA SER A 106 -26.01 3.73 -3.45
C SER A 106 -25.21 3.97 -4.73
N GLY A 107 -25.20 5.21 -5.24
CA GLY A 107 -24.42 5.57 -6.41
C GLY A 107 -22.91 5.36 -6.20
N TRP A 108 -22.41 5.71 -5.01
CA TRP A 108 -21.01 5.48 -4.63
C TRP A 108 -20.70 3.99 -4.50
N ALA A 109 -21.53 3.21 -3.81
CA ALA A 109 -21.31 1.77 -3.64
C ALA A 109 -21.26 1.03 -4.99
N VAL A 110 -22.19 1.34 -5.91
CA VAL A 110 -22.18 0.80 -7.27
C VAL A 110 -20.92 1.23 -8.04
N ASN A 111 -20.47 2.47 -7.87
CA ASN A 111 -19.25 2.95 -8.49
C ASN A 111 -18.01 2.17 -8.03
N GLU A 112 -17.88 1.85 -6.75
CA GLU A 112 -16.76 1.03 -6.24
C GLU A 112 -16.78 -0.39 -6.83
N ILE A 113 -17.97 -0.98 -7.01
CA ILE A 113 -18.12 -2.28 -7.70
C ILE A 113 -17.67 -2.17 -9.17
N ILE A 114 -18.10 -1.13 -9.89
CA ILE A 114 -17.65 -0.89 -11.28
C ILE A 114 -16.13 -0.78 -11.33
N ARG A 115 -15.52 -0.04 -10.40
CA ARG A 115 -14.07 0.14 -10.37
C ARG A 115 -13.33 -1.16 -10.08
N ASP A 116 -13.86 -2.01 -9.21
CA ASP A 116 -13.31 -3.34 -8.92
C ASP A 116 -13.31 -4.22 -10.18
N ILE A 117 -14.47 -4.34 -10.85
CA ILE A 117 -14.63 -5.17 -12.06
C ILE A 117 -13.73 -4.66 -13.20
N SER A 118 -13.63 -3.34 -13.36
CA SER A 118 -12.84 -2.73 -14.44
C SER A 118 -11.33 -2.69 -14.16
N SER A 119 -10.87 -3.26 -13.03
CA SER A 119 -9.48 -3.13 -12.55
C SER A 119 -9.02 -1.68 -12.38
N LYS A 120 -9.98 -0.75 -12.30
CA LYS A 120 -9.77 0.69 -12.00
C LYS A 120 -9.55 0.94 -10.50
N ASN A 121 -9.31 -0.08 -9.69
CA ASN A 121 -8.85 0.05 -8.31
C ASN A 121 -7.36 -0.25 -8.16
N VAL A 122 -6.62 -0.36 -9.26
CA VAL A 122 -5.17 -0.57 -9.28
C VAL A 122 -4.44 0.76 -9.44
N TYR A 123 -3.38 0.91 -8.66
CA TYR A 123 -2.52 2.09 -8.61
C TYR A 123 -1.08 1.64 -8.66
N ALA A 124 -0.20 2.51 -9.14
CA ALA A 124 1.24 2.27 -9.15
C ALA A 124 1.97 3.42 -8.50
N GLY A 125 3.11 3.12 -7.91
CA GLY A 125 4.07 4.16 -7.64
C GLY A 125 5.50 3.73 -7.87
N ILE A 126 6.29 4.72 -8.29
CA ILE A 126 7.68 4.61 -8.71
C ILE A 126 8.47 5.61 -7.87
N GLN A 127 9.35 5.10 -7.02
CA GLN A 127 10.12 5.87 -6.06
C GLN A 127 11.59 5.81 -6.42
N PHE A 128 12.18 6.97 -6.66
CA PHE A 128 13.62 7.12 -6.84
C PHE A 128 14.27 7.40 -5.50
N SER A 129 15.31 6.64 -5.19
CA SER A 129 16.14 6.80 -3.99
C SER A 129 17.61 6.86 -4.38
N ALA A 130 18.48 7.20 -3.42
CA ALA A 130 19.93 7.24 -3.65
C ALA A 130 20.53 5.88 -4.04
N THR A 131 19.85 4.77 -3.73
CA THR A 131 20.34 3.40 -3.93
C THR A 131 19.60 2.62 -5.02
N GLY A 132 18.58 3.21 -5.65
CA GLY A 132 17.79 2.52 -6.67
C GLY A 132 16.37 3.07 -6.84
N VAL A 133 15.60 2.39 -7.68
CA VAL A 133 14.17 2.70 -7.92
C VAL A 133 13.29 1.59 -7.39
N LYS A 134 12.34 1.92 -6.52
CA LYS A 134 11.31 0.99 -6.02
C LYS A 134 10.03 1.18 -6.81
N VAL A 135 9.47 0.08 -7.32
CA VAL A 135 8.17 0.06 -7.98
C VAL A 135 7.20 -0.76 -7.15
N ALA A 136 5.98 -0.27 -7.03
CA ALA A 136 4.96 -0.95 -6.28
C ALA A 136 3.57 -0.77 -6.91
N ILE A 137 2.79 -1.85 -6.88
CA ILE A 137 1.44 -1.92 -7.43
C ILE A 137 0.49 -2.27 -6.29
N PHE A 138 -0.59 -1.48 -6.18
CA PHE A 138 -1.51 -1.52 -5.05
C PHE A 138 -2.95 -1.64 -5.52
N LYS A 139 -3.78 -2.24 -4.68
CA LYS A 139 -5.23 -2.12 -4.74
C LYS A 139 -5.76 -1.40 -3.50
N THR A 140 -6.89 -0.71 -3.67
CA THR A 140 -7.69 -0.21 -2.57
C THR A 140 -8.53 -1.33 -1.97
N LYS A 141 -8.60 -1.36 -0.63
CA LYS A 141 -9.62 -2.09 0.10
C LYS A 141 -10.28 -1.13 1.07
N TYR A 142 -11.59 -0.97 1.01
CA TYR A 142 -12.31 -0.18 2.00
C TYR A 142 -12.65 -1.09 3.19
N GLU A 143 -12.17 -0.73 4.39
CA GLU A 143 -12.36 -1.51 5.61
C GLU A 143 -12.53 -0.58 6.81
N SER A 144 -13.59 -0.79 7.60
CA SER A 144 -13.85 -0.07 8.86
C SER A 144 -13.75 1.47 8.71
N ASP A 145 -14.50 2.02 7.76
CA ASP A 145 -14.59 3.45 7.44
C ASP A 145 -13.34 4.10 6.80
N PHE A 146 -12.28 3.34 6.54
CA PHE A 146 -11.04 3.83 5.94
C PHE A 146 -10.60 2.99 4.73
N TYR A 147 -9.86 3.63 3.82
CA TYR A 147 -9.13 2.89 2.79
C TYR A 147 -7.85 2.29 3.38
N GLU A 148 -7.69 1.00 3.20
CA GLU A 148 -6.45 0.26 3.41
C GLU A 148 -5.82 -0.11 2.06
N LYS A 149 -4.51 -0.38 2.10
CA LYS A 149 -3.73 -0.79 0.93
C LYS A 149 -3.60 -2.31 0.88
N ASP A 150 -3.81 -2.88 -0.30
CA ASP A 150 -3.46 -4.26 -0.62
C ASP A 150 -2.30 -4.26 -1.64
N ILE A 151 -1.12 -4.69 -1.21
CA ILE A 151 0.10 -4.67 -2.03
C ILE A 151 0.10 -5.90 -2.93
N LYS A 152 -0.02 -5.71 -4.24
CA LYS A 152 -0.01 -6.80 -5.22
C LYS A 152 1.38 -7.27 -5.58
N SER A 153 2.30 -6.31 -5.75
CA SER A 153 3.69 -6.62 -6.06
C SER A 153 4.57 -5.42 -5.79
N THR A 154 5.80 -5.70 -5.37
CA THR A 154 6.88 -4.72 -5.23
C THR A 154 8.15 -5.31 -5.82
N PHE A 155 8.98 -4.47 -6.43
CA PHE A 155 10.31 -4.88 -6.87
C PHE A 155 11.25 -3.68 -6.94
N ASP A 156 12.55 -3.97 -6.85
CA ASP A 156 13.63 -3.01 -6.95
C ASP A 156 14.24 -3.05 -8.35
N ILE A 157 14.48 -1.88 -8.92
CA ILE A 157 15.28 -1.68 -10.12
C ILE A 157 16.61 -1.06 -9.66
N PRO A 158 17.74 -1.78 -9.77
CA PRO A 158 19.04 -1.23 -9.44
C PRO A 158 19.31 0.05 -10.25
N ASN A 159 19.81 1.08 -9.59
CA ASN A 159 20.26 2.30 -10.26
C ASN A 159 21.39 2.95 -9.46
N ASP A 160 22.58 2.94 -10.03
CA ASP A 160 23.83 3.42 -9.47
C ASP A 160 24.13 4.89 -9.80
N VAL A 161 23.28 5.56 -10.60
CA VAL A 161 23.67 6.81 -11.30
C VAL A 161 23.06 8.09 -10.72
N LEU A 162 22.02 8.02 -9.87
CA LEU A 162 21.23 9.22 -9.53
C LEU A 162 21.94 10.28 -8.68
N VAL A 163 23.03 9.92 -7.97
CA VAL A 163 23.64 10.80 -6.95
C VAL A 163 25.15 11.00 -7.16
N ALA A 164 25.82 10.19 -7.98
CA ALA A 164 27.28 10.12 -7.98
C ALA A 164 27.99 11.15 -8.86
N ASP A 165 27.39 11.61 -9.97
CA ASP A 165 28.10 12.50 -10.89
C ASP A 165 27.15 13.20 -11.88
N ALA A 166 26.84 14.48 -11.66
CA ALA A 166 26.03 15.28 -12.60
C ALA A 166 26.74 15.54 -13.95
N SER A 167 28.01 15.15 -14.08
CA SER A 167 28.76 15.17 -15.35
C SER A 167 28.55 13.90 -16.19
N LYS A 168 27.99 12.83 -15.61
CA LYS A 168 27.60 11.60 -16.32
C LYS A 168 26.14 11.66 -16.76
N SER A 169 25.86 10.99 -17.88
CA SER A 169 24.51 10.87 -18.44
C SER A 169 23.52 10.31 -17.41
N PHE A 170 22.34 10.94 -17.25
CA PHE A 170 21.26 10.40 -16.41
C PHE A 170 20.52 9.22 -17.09
N ALA A 171 21.12 8.60 -18.12
CA ALA A 171 20.56 7.46 -18.84
C ALA A 171 20.12 6.34 -17.90
N GLY A 172 20.88 6.00 -16.86
CA GLY A 172 20.48 4.98 -15.88
C GLY A 172 19.17 5.33 -15.15
N GLY A 173 18.96 6.61 -14.81
CA GLY A 173 17.69 7.11 -14.28
C GLY A 173 16.54 7.01 -15.27
N GLN A 174 16.78 7.34 -16.53
CA GLN A 174 15.79 7.23 -17.60
C GLN A 174 15.42 5.78 -17.89
N ASP A 175 16.40 4.88 -17.91
CA ASP A 175 16.20 3.45 -18.15
C ASP A 175 15.44 2.81 -16.99
N ALA A 176 15.78 3.14 -15.74
CA ALA A 176 15.04 2.69 -14.58
C ALA A 176 13.59 3.19 -14.58
N LEU A 177 13.36 4.45 -14.97
CA LEU A 177 12.01 4.98 -15.14
C LEU A 177 11.24 4.23 -16.24
N ARG A 178 11.88 3.97 -17.38
CA ARG A 178 11.27 3.24 -18.49
C ARG A 178 10.89 1.82 -18.09
N ILE A 179 11.81 1.09 -17.44
CA ILE A 179 11.54 -0.26 -16.90
C ILE A 179 10.37 -0.21 -15.92
N GLY A 180 10.35 0.78 -15.01
CA GLY A 180 9.26 0.97 -14.07
C GLY A 180 7.92 1.19 -14.77
N LEU A 181 7.85 2.10 -15.74
CA LEU A 181 6.64 2.36 -16.52
C LEU A 181 6.20 1.15 -17.36
N ASP A 182 7.14 0.46 -18.01
CA ASP A 182 6.85 -0.70 -18.85
C ASP A 182 6.30 -1.87 -18.01
N SER A 183 6.84 -2.07 -16.80
CA SER A 183 6.39 -3.13 -15.89
C SER A 183 4.93 -2.98 -15.44
N ILE A 184 4.42 -1.75 -15.40
CA ILE A 184 3.06 -1.43 -14.94
C ILE A 184 2.05 -1.36 -16.10
N ARG A 185 2.50 -1.32 -17.36
CA ARG A 185 1.61 -1.25 -18.54
C ARG A 185 0.58 -2.35 -18.59
N LYS A 186 0.96 -3.58 -18.23
CA LYS A 186 0.05 -4.75 -18.23
C LYS A 186 -1.17 -4.60 -17.31
N TYR A 187 -1.14 -3.65 -16.37
CA TYR A 187 -2.23 -3.39 -15.44
C TYR A 187 -3.21 -2.30 -15.94
N ASN A 188 -2.94 -1.67 -17.10
CA ASN A 188 -3.79 -0.60 -17.66
C ASN A 188 -4.14 0.50 -16.65
N ILE A 189 -3.16 0.92 -15.85
CA ILE A 189 -3.33 1.94 -14.80
C ILE A 189 -3.38 3.31 -15.47
N PRO A 190 -4.44 4.11 -15.27
CA PRO A 190 -4.50 5.49 -15.76
C PRO A 190 -3.39 6.36 -15.18
N ASN A 191 -2.89 7.34 -15.95
CA ASN A 191 -1.76 8.18 -15.53
C ASN A 191 -2.03 8.94 -14.22
N GLU A 192 -3.26 9.37 -13.98
CA GLU A 192 -3.69 10.02 -12.73
C GLU A 192 -3.59 9.12 -11.49
N ARG A 193 -3.25 7.83 -11.67
CA ARG A 193 -3.07 6.82 -10.61
C ARG A 193 -1.67 6.23 -10.56
N ILE A 194 -0.74 6.83 -11.30
CA ILE A 194 0.68 6.50 -11.27
C ILE A 194 1.40 7.62 -10.54
N PHE A 195 1.97 7.32 -9.38
CA PHE A 195 2.71 8.29 -8.57
C PHE A 195 4.21 8.12 -8.77
N ILE A 196 4.88 9.11 -9.35
CA ILE A 196 6.34 9.08 -9.52
C ILE A 196 6.95 10.11 -8.57
N VAL A 197 7.93 9.69 -7.78
CA VAL A 197 8.47 10.50 -6.68
C VAL A 197 10.00 10.45 -6.65
N LEU A 198 10.63 11.61 -6.45
CA LEU A 198 12.04 11.70 -6.06
C LEU A 198 12.14 11.89 -4.54
N ASN A 199 12.78 10.94 -3.86
CA ASN A 199 13.05 11.02 -2.41
C ASN A 199 13.91 12.26 -2.07
N SER A 200 13.74 12.81 -0.87
CA SER A 200 14.45 13.97 -0.33
C SER A 200 15.95 13.74 -0.34
N ASP A 201 16.44 12.53 -0.13
CA ASP A 201 17.87 12.20 -0.23
C ASP A 201 18.44 12.49 -1.64
N VAL A 202 17.66 12.24 -2.69
CA VAL A 202 18.03 12.56 -4.07
C VAL A 202 17.93 14.07 -4.28
N ASN A 203 16.90 14.72 -3.73
CA ASN A 203 16.76 16.17 -3.79
C ASN A 203 17.91 16.90 -3.08
N ASP A 204 18.36 16.42 -1.92
CA ASP A 204 19.40 17.01 -1.08
C ASP A 204 20.81 16.77 -1.65
N GLY A 205 21.05 15.57 -2.21
CA GLY A 205 22.28 15.29 -2.96
C GLY A 205 22.45 16.19 -4.18
N LEU A 206 21.34 16.49 -4.87
CA LEU A 206 21.29 17.41 -6.02
C LEU A 206 21.18 18.88 -5.61
N ALA A 207 20.81 19.18 -4.35
CA ALA A 207 20.60 20.55 -3.86
C ALA A 207 21.89 21.40 -3.85
N ARG A 208 23.06 20.79 -4.06
CA ARG A 208 24.32 21.52 -4.25
C ARG A 208 24.32 22.41 -5.51
N SER A 209 23.41 22.18 -6.48
CA SER A 209 23.12 23.09 -7.60
C SER A 209 21.65 22.96 -8.04
N PRO A 210 20.85 24.04 -7.97
CA PRO A 210 19.49 24.09 -8.54
C PRO A 210 19.43 23.68 -10.02
N GLU A 211 20.50 23.93 -10.77
CA GLU A 211 20.66 23.56 -12.17
C GLU A 211 20.74 22.04 -12.36
N SER A 212 21.47 21.32 -11.48
CA SER A 212 21.55 19.86 -11.50
C SER A 212 20.19 19.21 -11.22
N LYS A 213 19.43 19.71 -10.24
CA LYS A 213 18.06 19.25 -9.95
C LYS A 213 17.14 19.46 -11.16
N ARG A 214 17.18 20.66 -11.78
CA ARG A 214 16.41 20.97 -13.00
C ARG A 214 16.83 20.11 -14.20
N SER A 215 18.11 19.76 -14.30
CA SER A 215 18.64 18.90 -15.36
C SER A 215 18.15 17.47 -15.23
N LEU A 216 18.24 16.88 -14.02
CA LEU A 216 17.71 15.54 -13.76
C LEU A 216 16.22 15.48 -14.10
N TYR A 217 15.42 16.42 -13.58
CA TYR A 217 13.98 16.45 -13.84
C TYR A 217 13.68 16.52 -15.35
N ARG A 218 14.34 17.43 -16.09
CA ARG A 218 14.18 17.51 -17.54
C ARG A 218 14.52 16.21 -18.25
N GLN A 219 15.52 15.48 -17.79
CA GLN A 219 15.92 14.22 -18.40
C GLN A 219 14.93 13.10 -18.10
N LEU A 220 14.45 12.97 -16.86
CA LEU A 220 13.43 12.00 -16.50
C LEU A 220 12.09 12.31 -17.20
N ALA A 221 11.71 13.59 -17.30
CA ALA A 221 10.47 14.02 -17.95
C ALA A 221 10.39 13.60 -19.44
N ARG A 222 11.53 13.42 -20.13
CA ARG A 222 11.58 12.93 -21.52
C ARG A 222 11.11 11.47 -21.68
N VAL A 223 11.06 10.70 -20.59
CA VAL A 223 10.64 9.29 -20.60
C VAL A 223 9.13 9.17 -20.37
N LEU A 224 8.49 10.23 -19.85
CA LEU A 224 7.07 10.21 -19.56
C LEU A 224 6.29 10.10 -20.88
N PRO A 225 5.25 9.25 -20.93
CA PRO A 225 4.51 8.97 -22.16
C PRO A 225 3.75 10.18 -22.70
N ASP A 226 3.38 11.12 -21.81
CA ASP A 226 2.69 12.37 -22.12
C ASP A 226 2.88 13.39 -20.97
N ASN A 227 2.27 14.57 -21.10
CA ASN A 227 2.35 15.65 -20.12
C ASN A 227 1.39 15.48 -18.92
N THR A 228 0.58 14.41 -18.90
CA THR A 228 -0.39 14.17 -17.81
C THR A 228 0.25 13.47 -16.63
N LEU A 229 1.27 12.65 -16.88
CA LEU A 229 2.08 12.03 -15.83
C LEU A 229 3.16 13.01 -15.36
N GLN A 230 3.33 13.14 -14.05
CA GLN A 230 4.30 14.07 -13.46
C GLN A 230 5.16 13.40 -12.40
N ILE A 231 6.37 13.91 -12.23
CA ILE A 231 7.29 13.51 -11.16
C ILE A 231 7.16 14.52 -10.03
N ASP A 232 6.75 14.07 -8.85
CA ASP A 232 6.73 14.91 -7.66
C ASP A 232 8.18 15.15 -7.19
N THR A 233 8.58 16.42 -7.24
CA THR A 233 9.90 16.91 -6.81
C THR A 233 9.82 17.86 -5.62
N THR A 234 8.63 17.96 -5.02
CA THR A 234 8.29 18.92 -3.96
C THR A 234 8.40 18.34 -2.55
N LEU A 235 8.69 17.04 -2.44
CA LEU A 235 8.80 16.37 -1.15
C LEU A 235 9.94 16.94 -0.29
N THR A 236 9.55 17.40 0.89
CA THR A 236 10.44 17.76 1.99
C THR A 236 10.61 16.56 2.94
N PRO A 237 11.69 16.49 3.74
CA PRO A 237 11.86 15.41 4.72
C PRO A 237 10.68 15.28 5.71
N ALA A 238 10.06 16.40 6.10
CA ALA A 238 8.89 16.40 6.98
C ALA A 238 7.66 15.79 6.29
N ARG A 239 7.47 16.10 5.00
CA ARG A 239 6.39 15.55 4.20
C ARG A 239 6.58 14.06 3.92
N GLU A 240 7.81 13.62 3.68
CA GLU A 240 8.11 12.20 3.54
C GLU A 240 7.86 11.42 4.81
N ALA A 241 8.25 11.97 5.95
CA ALA A 241 7.97 11.38 7.25
C ALA A 241 6.46 11.22 7.50
N GLN A 242 5.67 12.20 7.09
CA GLN A 242 4.21 12.16 7.17
C GLN A 242 3.62 11.10 6.25
N LEU A 243 3.98 11.12 4.97
CA LEU A 243 3.51 10.13 3.99
C LEU A 243 3.95 8.71 4.37
N PHE A 244 5.16 8.55 4.90
CA PHE A 244 5.63 7.29 5.47
C PHE A 244 4.70 6.82 6.59
N THR A 245 4.35 7.71 7.52
CA THR A 245 3.46 7.38 8.64
C THR A 245 2.07 6.99 8.14
N ILE A 246 1.50 7.75 7.20
CA ILE A 246 0.19 7.46 6.58
C ILE A 246 0.21 6.09 5.90
N GLY A 247 1.26 5.80 5.14
CA GLY A 247 1.38 4.56 4.41
C GLY A 247 1.70 3.35 5.30
N ALA A 248 2.50 3.52 6.36
CA ALA A 248 2.97 2.41 7.19
C ALA A 248 2.00 2.07 8.33
N ILE A 249 1.32 3.06 8.90
CA ILE A 249 0.50 2.89 10.10
C ILE A 249 -0.98 2.98 9.74
N PRO A 250 -1.81 1.99 10.11
CA PRO A 250 -3.26 2.07 9.91
C PRO A 250 -3.86 3.30 10.59
N ARG A 251 -4.76 4.02 9.91
CA ARG A 251 -5.35 5.29 10.39
C ARG A 251 -5.98 5.16 11.78
N LYS A 252 -6.66 4.04 12.06
CA LYS A 252 -7.30 3.74 13.35
C LYS A 252 -6.36 3.74 14.57
N VAL A 253 -5.04 3.59 14.37
CA VAL A 253 -4.08 3.57 15.48
C VAL A 253 -3.14 4.78 15.51
N TRP A 254 -3.31 5.76 14.61
CA TRP A 254 -2.54 7.02 14.61
C TRP A 254 -2.53 7.73 15.98
N PRO A 255 -3.66 7.81 16.74
CA PRO A 255 -3.67 8.47 18.04
C PRO A 255 -2.84 7.78 19.12
N THR A 256 -2.25 6.62 18.88
CA THR A 256 -1.49 5.86 19.90
C THR A 256 -0.15 5.35 19.41
N THR A 257 0.16 5.59 18.13
CA THR A 257 1.32 5.01 17.43
C THR A 257 2.16 6.11 16.82
N SER A 258 3.47 6.06 17.03
CA SER A 258 4.43 6.79 16.20
C SER A 258 5.03 5.88 15.14
N ALA A 259 5.57 6.46 14.09
CA ALA A 259 6.29 5.74 13.05
C ALA A 259 7.75 6.18 13.02
N LEU A 260 8.65 5.27 12.69
CA LEU A 260 10.07 5.54 12.48
C LEU A 260 10.62 4.65 11.37
N ASN A 261 11.28 5.26 10.40
CA ASN A 261 11.98 4.61 9.30
C ASN A 261 13.48 4.80 9.49
N LEU A 262 14.24 3.71 9.55
CA LEU A 262 15.70 3.73 9.53
C LEU A 262 16.15 3.61 8.07
N GLY A 263 16.36 4.76 7.43
CA GLY A 263 16.84 4.84 6.04
C GLY A 263 18.35 4.74 5.90
N SER A 264 18.82 4.77 4.66
CA SER A 264 20.25 4.73 4.32
C SER A 264 20.96 6.04 4.68
N SER A 265 20.35 7.20 4.47
CA SER A 265 20.93 8.51 4.80
C SER A 265 20.21 9.27 5.90
N THR A 266 18.93 8.97 6.13
CA THR A 266 18.10 9.66 7.09
C THR A 266 17.34 8.67 7.98
N THR A 267 17.07 9.10 9.21
CA THR A 267 16.10 8.45 10.09
C THR A 267 14.92 9.40 10.22
N MET A 268 13.75 8.97 9.77
CA MET A 268 12.58 9.84 9.65
C MET A 268 11.31 9.18 10.20
N GLY A 269 10.30 9.96 10.54
CA GLY A 269 9.04 9.45 11.05
C GLY A 269 8.26 10.52 11.79
N GLY A 270 7.41 10.14 12.72
CA GLY A 270 6.61 11.10 13.45
C GLY A 270 5.36 10.50 14.04
N TYR A 271 4.44 11.39 14.41
CA TYR A 271 3.15 11.00 14.97
C TYR A 271 2.10 12.05 14.66
N PHE A 272 0.85 11.60 14.59
CA PHE A 272 -0.31 12.49 14.54
C PHE A 272 -0.74 12.87 15.96
N GLU A 273 -1.29 14.07 16.14
CA GLU A 273 -1.99 14.52 17.35
C GLU A 273 -3.11 13.55 17.75
N LYS A 274 -3.48 13.50 19.03
CA LYS A 274 -4.56 12.59 19.48
C LYS A 274 -5.91 12.92 18.84
N ASN A 275 -6.14 14.20 18.60
CA ASN A 275 -7.35 14.73 18.00
C ASN A 275 -7.14 15.10 16.53
N ALA A 276 -6.05 14.61 15.91
CA ALA A 276 -5.78 14.86 14.51
C ALA A 276 -7.05 14.56 13.72
N SER A 277 -7.53 15.52 12.92
CA SER A 277 -8.85 15.42 12.31
C SER A 277 -8.88 14.16 11.46
N LEU A 278 -9.55 13.13 11.96
CA LEU A 278 -9.77 11.87 11.24
C LEU A 278 -10.68 12.07 10.02
N MET A 279 -11.06 13.32 9.70
CA MET A 279 -12.07 13.70 8.72
C MET A 279 -11.66 14.85 7.78
N ASP A 280 -10.52 15.52 7.97
CA ASP A 280 -10.08 16.61 7.07
C ASP A 280 -8.63 16.44 6.65
N ILE A 281 -8.43 15.86 5.47
CA ILE A 281 -7.09 15.65 4.91
C ILE A 281 -6.30 16.95 4.69
N ASN A 282 -7.00 18.09 4.58
CA ASN A 282 -6.35 19.39 4.36
C ASN A 282 -5.74 19.98 5.65
N GLN A 283 -5.99 19.36 6.82
CA GLN A 283 -5.38 19.73 8.10
C GLN A 283 -4.35 18.73 8.60
N VAL A 284 -4.10 17.64 7.86
CA VAL A 284 -3.15 16.58 8.21
C VAL A 284 -1.72 17.12 8.39
N ASP A 285 -1.39 18.23 7.73
CA ASP A 285 -0.11 18.94 7.89
C ASP A 285 0.01 19.69 9.22
N LYS A 286 -1.10 20.14 9.81
CA LYS A 286 -1.12 20.82 11.12
C LYS A 286 -1.07 19.83 12.28
N ASP A 287 -1.59 18.63 12.07
CA ASP A 287 -1.72 17.61 13.10
C ASP A 287 -0.53 16.63 13.16
N PHE A 288 0.41 16.73 12.23
CA PHE A 288 1.56 15.83 12.14
C PHE A 288 2.84 16.45 12.71
N HIS A 289 3.47 15.73 13.62
CA HIS A 289 4.74 16.11 14.23
C HIS A 289 5.86 15.25 13.65
N ALA A 290 6.61 15.84 12.71
CA ALA A 290 7.70 15.16 12.02
C ALA A 290 8.96 15.01 12.89
N ILE A 291 9.61 13.87 12.73
CA ILE A 291 10.95 13.56 13.23
C ILE A 291 11.79 13.31 11.98
N SER A 292 12.86 14.08 11.82
CA SER A 292 13.83 13.84 10.76
C SER A 292 15.23 14.10 11.28
N LEU A 293 16.10 13.12 11.08
CA LEU A 293 17.50 13.15 11.47
C LEU A 293 18.33 12.86 10.22
N PRO A 294 19.35 13.66 9.91
CA PRO A 294 20.29 13.40 8.82
C PRO A 294 21.30 12.31 9.22
N VAL A 295 20.79 11.21 9.77
CA VAL A 295 21.54 10.05 10.25
C VAL A 295 20.80 8.80 9.79
N GLY A 296 21.38 8.10 8.83
CA GLY A 296 21.01 6.77 8.38
C GLY A 296 22.21 5.83 8.31
N VAL A 297 21.97 4.59 7.90
CA VAL A 297 23.00 3.52 7.92
C VAL A 297 24.27 3.89 7.14
N ASN A 298 24.16 4.39 5.92
CA ASN A 298 25.29 4.77 5.08
C ASN A 298 26.01 6.01 5.60
N THR A 299 25.29 6.96 6.22
CA THR A 299 25.94 8.11 6.87
C THR A 299 26.76 7.67 8.08
N LEU A 300 26.27 6.69 8.85
CA LEU A 300 27.02 6.12 9.98
C LEU A 300 28.25 5.40 9.47
N VAL A 301 28.11 4.53 8.46
CA VAL A 301 29.24 3.82 7.84
C VAL A 301 30.30 4.81 7.35
N SER A 302 29.89 5.87 6.65
CA SER A 302 30.79 6.91 6.17
C SER A 302 31.52 7.64 7.30
N GLN A 303 30.82 7.96 8.41
CA GLN A 303 31.44 8.60 9.57
C GLN A 303 32.42 7.68 10.31
N ILE A 304 32.12 6.37 10.38
CA ILE A 304 32.99 5.37 11.01
C ILE A 304 34.27 5.16 10.18
N ASP A 305 34.14 5.10 8.85
CA ASP A 305 35.27 4.92 7.94
C ASP A 305 36.03 6.24 7.60
N SER A 306 35.51 7.40 8.05
CA SER A 306 35.92 8.75 7.61
C SER A 306 37.41 9.11 7.77
N LYS A 307 38.19 8.29 8.49
CA LYS A 307 39.61 8.57 8.79
C LYS A 307 40.58 7.55 8.21
N ARG A 308 40.13 6.34 7.88
CA ARG A 308 40.91 5.24 7.29
C ARG A 308 40.02 4.01 7.13
N SER A 309 40.37 3.12 6.20
CA SER A 309 39.78 1.78 6.16
C SER A 309 40.17 1.03 7.44
N LEU A 310 39.18 0.67 8.25
CA LEU A 310 39.36 -0.11 9.48
C LEU A 310 39.19 -1.60 9.17
N GLY A 311 40.08 -2.43 9.73
CA GLY A 311 39.81 -3.86 9.85
C GLY A 311 38.58 -4.10 10.74
N MET A 312 37.89 -5.22 10.55
CA MET A 312 36.54 -5.43 11.12
C MET A 312 36.48 -5.28 12.64
N GLU A 313 37.47 -5.78 13.39
CA GLU A 313 37.51 -5.61 14.86
C GLU A 313 37.70 -4.16 15.30
N ALA A 314 38.50 -3.38 14.57
CA ALA A 314 38.63 -1.95 14.83
C ALA A 314 37.37 -1.19 14.42
N TYR A 315 36.72 -1.62 13.34
CA TYR A 315 35.45 -1.07 12.87
C TYR A 315 34.35 -1.23 13.93
N LYS A 316 34.19 -2.42 14.52
CA LYS A 316 33.19 -2.67 15.59
C LYS A 316 33.35 -1.72 16.78
N ARG A 317 34.59 -1.52 17.25
CA ARG A 317 34.87 -0.59 18.37
C ARG A 317 34.59 0.86 18.00
N GLU A 318 35.00 1.27 16.80
CA GLU A 318 34.77 2.63 16.31
C GLU A 318 33.27 2.89 16.08
N ALA A 319 32.54 1.91 15.54
CA ALA A 319 31.10 1.99 15.33
C ALA A 319 30.35 2.27 16.64
N GLN A 320 30.68 1.54 17.71
CA GLN A 320 30.08 1.80 19.02
C GLN A 320 30.38 3.22 19.51
N ARG A 321 31.62 3.70 19.35
CA ARG A 321 32.03 5.05 19.74
C ARG A 321 31.29 6.14 18.97
N VAL A 322 31.24 6.01 17.64
CA VAL A 322 30.60 6.98 16.74
C VAL A 322 29.09 7.02 16.97
N VAL A 323 28.44 5.85 17.04
CA VAL A 323 26.99 5.80 17.29
C VAL A 323 26.65 6.43 18.64
N ASN A 324 27.38 6.11 19.71
CA ASN A 324 27.15 6.73 21.03
C ASN A 324 27.30 8.26 20.96
N ALA A 325 28.35 8.76 20.30
CA ALA A 325 28.56 10.20 20.15
C ALA A 325 27.42 10.89 19.38
N ILE A 326 26.87 10.25 18.35
CA ILE A 326 25.72 10.78 17.58
C ILE A 326 24.44 10.75 18.40
N VAL A 327 24.24 9.69 19.20
CA VAL A 327 23.09 9.59 20.09
C VAL A 327 23.08 10.75 21.07
N ASP A 328 24.22 11.02 21.71
CA ASP A 328 24.33 12.08 22.72
C ASP A 328 24.20 13.48 22.12
N SER A 329 24.78 13.70 20.93
CA SER A 329 24.84 15.02 20.29
C SER A 329 23.63 15.38 19.43
N ALA A 330 23.03 14.42 18.73
CA ALA A 330 21.98 14.68 17.74
C ALA A 330 20.62 14.09 18.12
N PHE A 331 20.61 12.91 18.75
CA PHE A 331 19.37 12.16 18.96
C PHE A 331 18.68 12.49 20.29
N ALA A 332 19.39 12.33 21.40
CA ALA A 332 18.85 12.50 22.74
C ALA A 332 18.28 13.91 22.99
N PRO A 333 18.91 15.02 22.54
CA PRO A 333 18.33 16.36 22.71
C PRO A 333 16.98 16.51 22.01
N ARG A 334 16.84 16.00 20.78
CA ARG A 334 15.59 16.09 20.01
C ARG A 334 14.47 15.24 20.58
N PHE A 335 14.81 14.12 21.21
CA PHE A 335 13.85 13.26 21.90
C PHE A 335 13.38 13.83 23.23
N LYS A 336 14.28 14.44 24.00
CA LYS A 336 14.00 14.94 25.36
C LYS A 336 13.35 16.33 25.37
N GLN A 337 13.74 17.23 24.48
CA GLN A 337 13.33 18.64 24.56
C GLN A 337 12.11 18.99 23.68
N ASN A 338 11.92 18.32 22.54
CA ASN A 338 11.01 18.80 21.50
C ASN A 338 9.81 17.87 21.18
N ASN A 339 9.69 16.70 21.81
CA ASN A 339 8.77 15.65 21.35
C ASN A 339 8.02 14.93 22.49
N SER A 340 7.41 15.66 23.41
CA SER A 340 6.61 15.06 24.49
C SER A 340 5.47 14.17 23.97
N GLY A 341 4.85 14.53 22.84
CA GLY A 341 3.81 13.71 22.21
C GLY A 341 4.30 12.35 21.71
N LEU A 342 5.56 12.27 21.29
CA LEU A 342 6.19 11.00 20.90
C LEU A 342 6.30 10.04 22.09
N GLN A 343 6.69 10.57 23.25
CA GLN A 343 6.74 9.83 24.50
C GLN A 343 5.36 9.41 25.02
N GLN A 344 4.27 10.02 24.54
CA GLN A 344 2.91 9.60 24.89
C GLN A 344 2.41 8.43 24.03
N ARG A 345 3.07 8.12 22.90
CA ARG A 345 2.68 6.98 22.05
C ARG A 345 3.13 5.67 22.68
N ARG A 346 2.23 4.68 22.68
CA ARG A 346 2.48 3.36 23.29
C ARG A 346 3.14 2.39 22.32
N THR A 347 2.88 2.59 21.03
CA THR A 347 3.43 1.75 19.96
C THR A 347 4.35 2.58 19.07
N VAL A 348 5.44 1.98 18.62
CA VAL A 348 6.34 2.53 17.61
C VAL A 348 6.37 1.55 16.43
N GLY A 349 5.82 1.96 15.30
CA GLY A 349 5.97 1.24 14.04
C GLY A 349 7.36 1.51 13.46
N VAL A 350 8.16 0.47 13.32
CA VAL A 350 9.55 0.55 12.85
C VAL A 350 9.64 0.03 11.42
N GLY A 351 10.25 0.82 10.56
CA GLY A 351 10.52 0.52 9.16
C GLY A 351 12.00 0.62 8.80
N GLY A 352 12.33 0.13 7.62
CA GLY A 352 13.69 0.20 7.06
C GLY A 352 14.37 -1.15 6.97
N GLU A 353 15.45 -1.20 6.20
CA GLU A 353 16.14 -2.45 5.83
C GLU A 353 16.81 -3.13 7.03
N ILE A 354 17.25 -2.38 8.03
CA ILE A 354 17.81 -2.93 9.28
C ILE A 354 16.74 -3.63 10.12
N ALA A 355 15.55 -3.06 10.24
CA ALA A 355 14.45 -3.69 10.96
C ALA A 355 13.94 -4.93 10.22
N LEU A 356 13.93 -4.88 8.88
CA LEU A 356 13.67 -6.05 8.04
C LEU A 356 14.74 -7.12 8.24
N ALA A 357 16.03 -6.75 8.26
CA ALA A 357 17.13 -7.69 8.50
C ALA A 357 17.01 -8.39 9.84
N LEU A 358 16.71 -7.66 10.91
CA LEU A 358 16.46 -8.23 12.23
C LEU A 358 15.35 -9.29 12.18
N VAL A 359 14.19 -8.94 11.62
CA VAL A 359 13.05 -9.86 11.56
C VAL A 359 13.34 -11.05 10.66
N THR A 360 13.97 -10.85 9.49
CA THR A 360 14.26 -11.93 8.55
C THR A 360 15.26 -12.93 9.12
N TYR A 361 16.31 -12.46 9.80
CA TYR A 361 17.36 -13.34 10.32
C TYR A 361 16.99 -14.00 11.65
N LEU A 362 16.23 -13.32 12.52
CA LEU A 362 15.83 -13.90 13.82
C LEU A 362 14.48 -14.62 13.79
N HIS A 363 13.57 -14.23 12.89
CA HIS A 363 12.21 -14.74 12.81
C HIS A 363 11.79 -15.09 11.37
N PRO A 364 12.52 -15.98 10.67
CA PRO A 364 12.20 -16.37 9.29
C PRO A 364 10.79 -16.99 9.15
N GLU A 365 10.25 -17.57 10.22
CA GLU A 365 8.88 -18.09 10.27
C GLU A 365 7.81 -16.98 10.18
N ARG A 366 8.19 -15.72 10.36
CA ARG A 366 7.32 -14.54 10.21
C ARG A 366 7.40 -13.93 8.81
N ALA A 367 8.06 -14.57 7.86
CA ALA A 367 8.05 -14.12 6.47
C ALA A 367 6.60 -13.98 5.94
N GLY A 368 6.35 -12.90 5.19
CA GLY A 368 5.00 -12.54 4.74
C GLY A 368 4.09 -11.91 5.79
N THR A 369 4.45 -11.91 7.09
CA THR A 369 3.67 -11.21 8.12
C THR A 369 3.88 -9.70 8.01
N THR A 370 2.79 -8.94 7.94
CA THR A 370 2.83 -7.47 7.76
C THR A 370 3.36 -6.72 8.98
N ALA A 371 2.98 -7.16 10.17
CA ALA A 371 3.33 -6.52 11.43
C ALA A 371 3.95 -7.55 12.39
N VAL A 372 5.23 -7.37 12.72
CA VAL A 372 5.97 -8.30 13.58
C VAL A 372 6.45 -7.56 14.82
N PRO A 373 6.05 -7.95 16.04
CA PRO A 373 6.59 -7.35 17.26
C PRO A 373 8.10 -7.49 17.31
N ILE A 374 8.80 -6.43 17.73
CA ILE A 374 10.24 -6.45 18.03
C ILE A 374 10.39 -6.15 19.52
N THR A 375 11.12 -6.99 20.23
CA THR A 375 11.48 -6.79 21.64
C THR A 375 12.88 -6.23 21.80
N GLU A 376 13.21 -5.72 22.98
CA GLU A 376 14.60 -5.33 23.30
C GLU A 376 15.55 -6.52 23.20
N GLN A 377 15.09 -7.70 23.62
CA GLN A 377 15.87 -8.94 23.54
C GLN A 377 16.21 -9.30 22.08
N ASP A 378 15.28 -9.13 21.14
CA ASP A 378 15.53 -9.40 19.73
C ASP A 378 16.63 -8.46 19.19
N VAL A 379 16.59 -7.18 19.58
CA VAL A 379 17.60 -6.20 19.15
C VAL A 379 18.96 -6.47 19.78
N GLU A 380 19.00 -6.84 21.06
CA GLU A 380 20.23 -7.24 21.73
C GLU A 380 20.84 -8.50 21.11
N GLN A 381 20.01 -9.51 20.83
CA GLN A 381 20.43 -10.73 20.14
C GLN A 381 20.96 -10.42 18.75
N PHE A 382 20.22 -9.64 17.96
CA PHE A 382 20.61 -9.22 16.62
C PHE A 382 21.96 -8.49 16.64
N LYS A 383 22.09 -7.45 17.48
CA LYS A 383 23.33 -6.69 17.65
C LYS A 383 24.49 -7.60 18.04
N ARG A 384 24.30 -8.48 19.02
CA ARG A 384 25.34 -9.40 19.47
C ARG A 384 25.81 -10.29 18.32
N GLN A 385 24.88 -10.93 17.61
CA GLN A 385 25.20 -11.82 16.50
C GLN A 385 25.87 -11.07 15.33
N VAL A 386 25.41 -9.87 14.98
CA VAL A 386 26.09 -9.04 13.97
C VAL A 386 27.54 -8.74 14.37
N LEU A 387 27.80 -8.49 15.67
CA LEU A 387 29.15 -8.16 16.17
C LEU A 387 30.04 -9.39 16.37
N THR A 388 29.50 -10.59 16.60
CA THR A 388 30.30 -11.76 16.97
C THR A 388 30.26 -12.90 15.95
N ASP A 389 29.15 -13.08 15.23
CA ASP A 389 28.91 -14.20 14.33
C ASP A 389 28.00 -13.80 13.15
N TYR A 390 28.51 -12.89 12.31
CA TYR A 390 27.81 -12.39 11.12
C TYR A 390 27.41 -13.51 10.15
N LYS A 391 28.26 -14.55 10.02
CA LYS A 391 28.00 -15.66 9.09
C LYS A 391 26.80 -16.50 9.52
N SER A 392 26.73 -16.88 10.81
CA SER A 392 25.59 -17.63 11.32
C SER A 392 24.30 -16.81 11.24
N LEU A 393 24.37 -15.52 11.58
CA LEU A 393 23.20 -14.63 11.51
C LEU A 393 22.61 -14.54 10.10
N THR A 394 23.45 -14.36 9.09
CA THR A 394 23.00 -14.16 7.71
C THR A 394 22.62 -15.46 7.00
N GLN A 395 22.74 -16.61 7.67
CA GLN A 395 22.38 -17.93 7.18
C GLN A 395 21.51 -18.67 8.21
N PRO A 396 20.30 -18.15 8.54
CA PRO A 396 19.44 -18.78 9.53
C PRO A 396 18.95 -20.15 9.02
N ASP A 397 18.77 -21.08 9.95
CA ASP A 397 18.20 -22.40 9.64
C ASP A 397 16.70 -22.27 9.33
N LEU A 398 16.33 -22.62 8.10
CA LEU A 398 14.94 -22.60 7.62
C LEU A 398 14.24 -23.96 7.75
N GLY A 399 14.93 -24.98 8.27
CA GLY A 399 14.37 -26.33 8.46
C GLY A 399 13.14 -26.33 9.37
N SER A 400 13.07 -25.41 10.33
CA SER A 400 11.95 -25.24 11.26
C SER A 400 10.72 -24.55 10.64
N VAL A 401 10.86 -23.89 9.48
CA VAL A 401 9.75 -23.19 8.81
C VAL A 401 8.94 -24.21 8.00
N ALA A 402 7.91 -24.80 8.60
CA ALA A 402 7.14 -25.90 7.99
C ALA A 402 6.37 -25.51 6.72
N ASN A 403 5.83 -24.28 6.66
CA ASN A 403 5.06 -23.81 5.51
C ASN A 403 6.00 -23.46 4.34
N THR A 404 5.87 -24.17 3.22
CA THR A 404 6.70 -24.00 2.03
C THR A 404 6.59 -22.62 1.39
N SER A 405 5.42 -21.98 1.42
CA SER A 405 5.24 -20.62 0.90
C SER A 405 5.97 -19.60 1.78
N VAL A 406 5.86 -19.73 3.11
CA VAL A 406 6.58 -18.87 4.06
C VAL A 406 8.08 -19.06 3.93
N ARG A 407 8.55 -20.32 3.81
CA ARG A 407 9.96 -20.62 3.60
C ARG A 407 10.51 -19.96 2.32
N ALA A 408 9.79 -20.07 1.20
CA ALA A 408 10.19 -19.43 -0.05
C ALA A 408 10.27 -17.89 0.07
N MET A 409 9.35 -17.27 0.83
CA MET A 409 9.42 -15.84 1.12
C MET A 409 10.63 -15.50 1.98
N ALA A 410 10.91 -16.29 3.04
CA ALA A 410 12.08 -16.08 3.91
C ALA A 410 13.38 -16.19 3.12
N GLU A 411 13.53 -17.21 2.27
CA GLU A 411 14.69 -17.37 1.38
C GLU A 411 14.86 -16.18 0.44
N ASN A 412 13.77 -15.65 -0.09
CA ASN A 412 13.81 -14.48 -0.95
C ASN A 412 14.25 -13.23 -0.16
N ASP A 413 13.67 -13.00 1.01
CA ASP A 413 14.03 -11.88 1.89
C ASP A 413 15.52 -11.95 2.27
N ILE A 414 16.05 -13.13 2.61
CA ILE A 414 17.46 -13.35 2.92
C ILE A 414 18.35 -12.98 1.73
N ARG A 415 18.05 -13.49 0.53
CA ARG A 415 18.83 -13.19 -0.69
C ARG A 415 18.81 -11.70 -1.01
N THR A 416 17.65 -11.07 -0.92
CA THR A 416 17.50 -9.63 -1.15
C THR A 416 18.36 -8.83 -0.17
N LEU A 417 18.26 -9.11 1.14
CA LEU A 417 19.04 -8.41 2.15
C LEU A 417 20.55 -8.62 1.98
N GLN A 418 21.00 -9.83 1.66
CA GLN A 418 22.42 -10.11 1.41
C GLN A 418 22.97 -9.35 0.18
N SER A 419 22.11 -9.02 -0.78
CA SER A 419 22.49 -8.18 -1.94
C SER A 419 22.51 -6.68 -1.63
N GLN A 420 21.77 -6.24 -0.60
CA GLN A 420 21.57 -4.82 -0.28
C GLN A 420 22.42 -4.33 0.89
N LEU A 421 22.70 -5.20 1.87
CA LEU A 421 23.38 -4.87 3.12
C LEU A 421 24.65 -5.70 3.29
N ASN A 422 25.74 -5.02 3.61
CA ASN A 422 27.00 -5.63 4.03
C ASN A 422 27.16 -5.63 5.57
N GLU A 423 28.19 -6.33 6.06
CA GLU A 423 28.48 -6.47 7.49
C GLU A 423 28.63 -5.12 8.20
N LYS A 424 29.31 -4.14 7.58
CA LYS A 424 29.48 -2.79 8.16
C LYS A 424 28.14 -2.07 8.33
N GLN A 425 27.26 -2.18 7.33
CA GLN A 425 25.91 -1.60 7.38
C GLN A 425 25.05 -2.27 8.46
N LEU A 426 25.11 -3.60 8.61
CA LEU A 426 24.41 -4.29 9.69
C LEU A 426 24.94 -3.87 11.06
N ILE A 427 26.26 -3.73 11.24
CA ILE A 427 26.87 -3.28 12.51
C ILE A 427 26.36 -1.88 12.87
N ALA A 428 26.51 -0.92 11.95
CA ALA A 428 26.09 0.46 12.17
C ALA A 428 24.57 0.54 12.43
N GLY A 429 23.78 -0.19 11.65
CA GLY A 429 22.33 -0.24 11.77
C GLY A 429 21.84 -0.85 13.08
N ALA A 430 22.41 -1.98 13.52
CA ALA A 430 22.02 -2.65 14.76
C ALA A 430 22.29 -1.79 15.98
N LEU A 431 23.46 -1.11 16.02
CA LEU A 431 23.81 -0.16 17.07
C LEU A 431 22.85 1.04 17.10
N TRP A 432 22.49 1.56 15.93
CA TRP A 432 21.56 2.67 15.81
C TRP A 432 20.14 2.29 16.24
N LEU A 433 19.64 1.12 15.82
CA LEU A 433 18.34 0.60 16.22
C LEU A 433 18.24 0.41 17.73
N GLU A 434 19.28 -0.17 18.36
CA GLU A 434 19.34 -0.30 19.82
C GLU A 434 19.25 1.07 20.51
N ALA A 435 20.05 2.03 20.07
CA ALA A 435 20.06 3.37 20.68
C ALA A 435 18.70 4.09 20.54
N ILE A 436 18.05 3.94 19.38
CA ILE A 436 16.69 4.43 19.15
C ILE A 436 15.73 3.81 20.16
N MET A 437 15.70 2.47 20.26
CA MET A 437 14.77 1.78 21.14
C MET A 437 14.96 2.17 22.60
N LYS A 438 16.22 2.27 23.05
CA LYS A 438 16.55 2.74 24.41
C LYS A 438 16.03 4.15 24.66
N ALA A 439 16.19 5.09 23.72
CA ALA A 439 15.70 6.45 23.92
C ALA A 439 14.16 6.53 24.02
N TYR A 440 13.45 5.70 23.25
CA TYR A 440 11.99 5.57 23.34
C TYR A 440 11.53 4.98 24.68
N ASN A 441 12.33 4.09 25.27
CA ASN A 441 12.04 3.44 26.56
C ASN A 441 12.53 4.24 27.78
N THR A 442 12.93 5.52 27.62
CA THR A 442 13.27 6.41 28.75
C THR A 442 12.05 6.96 29.51
N GLY A 443 10.83 6.75 28.99
CA GLY A 443 9.59 7.20 29.61
C GLY A 443 9.06 6.26 30.71
N SER A 444 7.98 6.67 31.38
CA SER A 444 7.36 5.91 32.49
C SER A 444 6.60 4.65 32.06
N GLN A 445 6.42 4.41 30.76
CA GLN A 445 5.74 3.23 30.22
C GLN A 445 6.58 2.55 29.14
N PRO A 446 6.72 1.21 29.19
CA PRO A 446 7.45 0.47 28.16
C PRO A 446 6.77 0.63 26.80
N LYS A 447 7.57 0.79 25.75
CA LYS A 447 7.07 0.92 24.38
C LYS A 447 6.96 -0.44 23.72
N ARG A 448 5.92 -0.60 22.90
CA ARG A 448 5.80 -1.74 21.97
C ARG A 448 6.38 -1.35 20.62
N PHE A 449 7.43 -2.03 20.19
CA PHE A 449 7.96 -1.87 18.84
C PHE A 449 7.36 -2.93 17.91
N VAL A 450 7.01 -2.50 16.71
CA VAL A 450 6.41 -3.37 15.69
C VAL A 450 7.09 -3.08 14.37
N PHE A 451 7.79 -4.05 13.81
CA PHE A 451 8.25 -3.99 12.43
C PHE A 451 7.05 -3.94 11.48
N ILE A 452 7.07 -2.98 10.56
CA ILE A 452 6.08 -2.85 9.50
C ILE A 452 6.72 -3.27 8.18
N ARG A 453 6.28 -4.41 7.63
CA ARG A 453 6.72 -4.89 6.33
C ARG A 453 6.31 -3.93 5.22
N ASN A 454 7.14 -3.82 4.19
CA ASN A 454 6.93 -2.91 3.06
C ASN A 454 6.81 -1.44 3.47
N SER A 455 7.37 -1.03 4.61
CA SER A 455 7.43 0.37 5.02
C SER A 455 8.32 1.22 4.09
N GLY A 456 9.25 0.60 3.35
CA GLY A 456 10.16 1.29 2.42
C GLY A 456 9.49 1.91 1.19
N ILE A 457 8.24 1.51 0.91
CA ILE A 457 7.33 2.15 -0.06
C ILE A 457 6.27 3.01 0.64
N GLY A 458 6.47 3.28 1.93
CA GLY A 458 5.53 3.91 2.85
C GLY A 458 5.01 5.24 2.30
N TRP A 459 5.88 6.13 1.84
CA TRP A 459 5.43 7.42 1.35
C TRP A 459 4.65 7.35 0.03
N VAL A 460 4.98 6.43 -0.88
CA VAL A 460 4.23 6.21 -2.12
C VAL A 460 2.83 5.75 -1.76
N THR A 461 2.74 4.79 -0.85
CA THR A 461 1.45 4.31 -0.34
C THR A 461 0.71 5.39 0.44
N GLY A 462 1.42 6.27 1.16
CA GLY A 462 0.83 7.41 1.85
C GLY A 462 0.22 8.42 0.88
N LYS A 463 0.92 8.76 -0.21
CA LYS A 463 0.43 9.70 -1.22
C LYS A 463 -0.80 9.16 -1.94
N PHE A 464 -0.77 7.86 -2.20
CA PHE A 464 -1.91 7.11 -2.72
C PHE A 464 -3.11 7.17 -1.78
N LEU A 465 -2.94 6.81 -0.51
CA LEU A 465 -4.01 6.83 0.49
C LEU A 465 -4.56 8.24 0.72
N GLU A 466 -3.71 9.26 0.66
CA GLU A 466 -4.12 10.66 0.72
C GLU A 466 -5.02 11.02 -0.46
N THR A 467 -4.61 10.72 -1.68
CA THR A 467 -5.37 11.05 -2.90
C THR A 467 -6.78 10.46 -2.83
N ILE A 468 -6.90 9.19 -2.46
CA ILE A 468 -8.21 8.52 -2.41
C ILE A 468 -9.06 9.00 -1.25
N SER A 469 -8.44 9.22 -0.07
CA SER A 469 -9.19 9.74 1.08
C SER A 469 -9.78 11.12 0.74
N GLY A 470 -9.02 11.97 0.02
CA GLY A 470 -9.52 13.24 -0.50
C GLY A 470 -10.66 13.08 -1.53
N GLU A 471 -10.55 12.15 -2.48
CA GLU A 471 -11.64 11.84 -3.42
C GLU A 471 -12.93 11.42 -2.68
N TYR A 472 -12.80 10.55 -1.69
CA TYR A 472 -13.91 10.05 -0.87
C TYR A 472 -14.55 11.15 -0.02
N GLU A 473 -13.75 11.88 0.75
CA GLU A 473 -14.20 12.98 1.60
C GLU A 473 -14.88 14.06 0.73
N SER A 474 -14.32 14.38 -0.44
CA SER A 474 -14.95 15.34 -1.36
C SER A 474 -16.28 14.84 -1.94
N THR A 475 -16.43 13.53 -2.17
CA THR A 475 -17.66 12.94 -2.70
C THR A 475 -18.76 12.91 -1.64
N ILE A 476 -18.41 12.62 -0.39
CA ILE A 476 -19.34 12.69 0.74
C ILE A 476 -19.68 14.14 1.08
N ALA A 477 -18.70 15.03 1.17
CA ALA A 477 -18.94 16.44 1.49
C ALA A 477 -19.78 17.15 0.42
N LYS A 478 -19.68 16.75 -0.85
CA LYS A 478 -20.52 17.30 -1.95
C LYS A 478 -21.90 16.67 -2.03
N GLY A 479 -22.11 15.50 -1.43
CA GLY A 479 -23.41 14.86 -1.36
C GLY A 479 -23.89 14.92 0.07
N ASP A 480 -24.60 15.99 0.46
CA ASP A 480 -25.26 16.29 1.76
C ASP A 480 -25.87 15.09 2.52
N LEU A 481 -25.06 14.10 2.86
CA LEU A 481 -25.39 12.96 3.70
C LEU A 481 -25.04 13.34 5.13
N TYR A 482 -25.65 14.44 5.57
CA TYR A 482 -26.18 14.73 6.90
C TYR A 482 -26.97 16.05 6.78
N THR A 483 -27.88 16.15 5.81
CA THR A 483 -28.99 17.09 5.97
C THR A 483 -29.89 16.54 7.07
N ARG A 484 -29.88 17.28 8.19
CA ARG A 484 -30.78 17.15 9.33
C ARG A 484 -32.25 17.12 8.93
#